data_AF-B0SKI9-F1
#
_entry.id   AF-B0SKI9-F1
#
_cell.length_a   1.000
_cell.length_b   1.000
_cell.length_c   1.000
_cell.angle_alpha   90.00
_cell.angle_beta   90.00
_cell.angle_gamma   90.00
#
_symmetry.space_group_name_H-M   'P 1'
#
loop_
_entity.id
_entity.type
_entity.pdbx_description
1 polymer ?
#
loop_
_entity_poly.entity_id
_entity_poly.type
_entity_poly.pdbx_seq_one_letter_code
_entity_poly.pdbx_strand_id
1 'polypeptide(L)'
;MVESKFKTFFFLFRQLVFLPFFLSLISCSDGSFNNACDTKTKAYFETSLIAVAAGQKTHPCYPGSQIVSEPGINLSDNFVTLTEARGTSSNGSSYTVQVFLGTEPKDDVNVQVIVGNPSYVLVSQSNLLFSKSNWNQNQSTVITAVNDTVINGNHSTLIRFLPNTNDTSIPLNEKLIQVEIVDNDKILFPTSVGQTGTLGGVSGADGVCQSNANCPSGKLCKAMLGDSINLFRRASVTANVGDGQIDWVLKPNTSYYRPNRTDLIATTNNVSLFTFNLSLAVSGTSSTTWTGINPNWTNNGNDCTGWTVTGTSGYGGDTGSNTTSALGFNTFGCTSSLMLYCVEQ
;
A
#
# COMPACT_ATOMS: atom_id res chain seq x y z
N MET A 1 -85.22 -54.16 37.67
CA MET A 1 -84.60 -52.87 37.24
C MET A 1 -84.45 -51.96 38.45
N VAL A 2 -83.55 -52.30 39.36
CA VAL A 2 -83.11 -51.46 40.49
C VAL A 2 -81.82 -52.15 40.91
N GLU A 3 -80.67 -51.48 40.94
CA GLU A 3 -79.50 -52.11 41.54
C GLU A 3 -78.76 -51.18 42.50
N SER A 4 -78.39 -51.81 43.60
CA SER A 4 -78.14 -51.25 44.92
C SER A 4 -76.64 -51.32 45.25
N LYS A 5 -76.21 -50.38 46.10
CA LYS A 5 -75.07 -50.37 47.05
C LYS A 5 -74.14 -51.61 47.09
N PHE A 6 -72.82 -51.41 47.33
CA PHE A 6 -72.16 -51.39 48.66
C PHE A 6 -70.60 -51.48 48.60
N LYS A 7 -69.95 -51.09 49.74
CA LYS A 7 -68.60 -51.45 50.31
C LYS A 7 -67.41 -50.49 50.06
N THR A 8 -66.47 -50.15 50.96
CA THR A 8 -66.23 -50.13 52.44
C THR A 8 -64.86 -49.41 52.69
N PHE A 9 -64.53 -49.01 53.93
CA PHE A 9 -63.17 -48.82 54.54
C PHE A 9 -62.33 -47.57 54.14
N PHE A 10 -61.52 -46.89 54.96
CA PHE A 10 -61.35 -46.61 56.40
C PHE A 10 -60.24 -45.52 56.53
N PHE A 11 -60.24 -44.78 57.64
CA PHE A 11 -59.44 -43.59 57.98
C PHE A 11 -57.94 -43.80 58.30
N LEU A 12 -57.15 -42.71 58.20
CA LEU A 12 -56.03 -42.28 59.10
C LEU A 12 -55.52 -40.87 58.66
N PHE A 13 -55.92 -39.73 59.22
CA PHE A 13 -55.56 -39.03 60.49
C PHE A 13 -54.08 -38.54 60.62
N ARG A 14 -53.81 -37.23 60.47
CA ARG A 14 -53.23 -36.35 61.52
C ARG A 14 -53.09 -34.84 61.16
N GLN A 15 -53.41 -34.02 62.16
CA GLN A 15 -53.32 -32.56 62.45
C GLN A 15 -52.14 -31.78 61.82
N LEU A 16 -52.14 -30.48 61.43
CA LEU A 16 -52.71 -29.16 61.83
C LEU A 16 -51.57 -28.18 62.24
N VAL A 17 -51.56 -27.00 61.59
CA VAL A 17 -50.87 -25.73 61.90
C VAL A 17 -49.39 -25.55 61.49
N PHE A 18 -49.14 -24.63 60.54
CA PHE A 18 -48.11 -23.58 60.64
C PHE A 18 -48.35 -22.47 59.60
N LEU A 19 -48.54 -21.24 60.08
CA LEU A 19 -48.50 -19.99 59.31
C LEU A 19 -47.01 -19.62 59.11
N PRO A 20 -46.59 -19.18 57.91
CA PRO A 20 -45.70 -18.01 57.86
C PRO A 20 -46.07 -17.04 56.72
N PHE A 21 -46.15 -15.74 57.00
CA PHE A 21 -45.07 -14.78 56.76
C PHE A 21 -44.85 -14.51 55.26
N PHE A 22 -45.68 -13.62 54.70
CA PHE A 22 -45.46 -13.03 53.38
C PHE A 22 -44.29 -12.05 53.47
N LEU A 23 -43.08 -12.51 53.12
CA LEU A 23 -42.00 -11.61 52.69
C LEU A 23 -42.41 -10.98 51.36
N SER A 24 -42.62 -9.67 51.34
CA SER A 24 -42.58 -8.89 50.12
C SER A 24 -41.13 -8.89 49.59
N LEU A 25 -40.85 -9.77 48.63
CA LEU A 25 -39.66 -9.65 47.78
C LEU A 25 -39.83 -8.37 46.96
N ILE A 26 -39.07 -7.34 47.32
CA ILE A 26 -38.82 -6.19 46.45
C ILE A 26 -38.02 -6.73 45.27
N SER A 27 -38.72 -7.01 44.17
CA SER A 27 -38.11 -7.22 42.87
C SER A 27 -37.48 -5.90 42.45
N CYS A 28 -36.15 -5.78 42.54
CA CYS A 28 -35.43 -4.78 41.76
C CYS A 28 -35.43 -5.26 40.32
N SER A 29 -36.48 -4.91 39.56
CA SER A 29 -36.31 -4.88 38.10
C SER A 29 -35.28 -3.81 37.80
N ASP A 30 -34.32 -4.08 36.91
CA ASP A 30 -33.41 -3.08 36.35
C ASP A 30 -34.22 -1.93 35.74
N GLY A 31 -34.54 -0.94 36.57
CA GLY A 31 -35.29 0.22 36.17
C GLY A 31 -34.36 1.10 35.36
N SER A 32 -34.42 1.00 34.03
CA SER A 32 -33.86 2.04 33.17
C SER A 32 -34.54 3.36 33.56
N PHE A 33 -33.82 4.25 34.24
CA PHE A 33 -34.37 5.54 34.60
C PHE A 33 -34.65 6.28 33.30
N ASN A 34 -35.91 6.61 33.00
CA ASN A 34 -36.29 7.33 31.78
C ASN A 34 -35.77 8.77 31.83
N ASN A 35 -34.48 8.94 31.54
CA ASN A 35 -33.77 10.20 31.58
C ASN A 35 -32.85 10.30 30.36
N ALA A 36 -32.34 11.50 30.08
CA ALA A 36 -31.40 11.73 28.98
C ALA A 36 -30.03 11.03 29.19
N CYS A 37 -29.86 10.38 30.35
CA CYS A 37 -28.87 9.39 30.82
C CYS A 37 -28.62 8.16 29.96
N ASP A 38 -29.75 7.62 29.51
CA ASP A 38 -29.89 6.20 29.29
C ASP A 38 -30.30 5.96 27.85
N THR A 39 -29.36 5.44 27.07
CA THR A 39 -29.47 5.25 25.62
C THR A 39 -30.63 4.34 25.21
N LYS A 40 -31.19 3.56 26.14
CA LYS A 40 -32.32 2.66 25.88
C LYS A 40 -33.68 3.29 26.16
N THR A 41 -33.72 4.53 26.65
CA THR A 41 -34.96 5.16 27.12
C THR A 41 -35.53 6.17 26.13
N LYS A 42 -36.84 6.42 26.25
CA LYS A 42 -37.56 7.38 25.42
C LYS A 42 -37.02 8.80 25.61
N ALA A 43 -36.70 9.18 26.85
CA ALA A 43 -36.15 10.50 27.16
C ALA A 43 -34.83 10.77 26.44
N TYR A 44 -33.93 9.79 26.34
CA TYR A 44 -32.69 9.92 25.55
C TYR A 44 -32.98 10.17 24.06
N PHE A 45 -33.90 9.41 23.47
CA PHE A 45 -34.26 9.54 22.05
C PHE A 45 -34.90 10.90 21.73
N GLU A 46 -35.86 11.33 22.55
CA GLU A 46 -36.54 12.63 22.37
C GLU A 46 -35.56 13.80 22.55
N THR A 47 -34.69 13.73 23.56
CA THR A 47 -33.68 14.78 23.80
C THR A 47 -32.66 14.83 22.67
N SER A 48 -32.26 13.68 22.13
CA SER A 48 -31.37 13.59 20.95
C SER A 48 -32.00 14.21 19.71
N LEU A 49 -33.28 13.89 19.44
CA LEU A 49 -34.03 14.46 18.32
C LEU A 49 -34.19 15.97 18.42
N ILE A 50 -34.49 16.48 19.61
CA ILE A 50 -34.61 17.92 19.86
C ILE A 50 -33.27 18.61 19.65
N ALA A 51 -32.16 18.05 20.15
CA ALA A 51 -30.83 18.61 19.94
C ALA A 51 -30.48 18.67 18.44
N VAL A 52 -30.76 17.61 17.69
CA VAL A 52 -30.55 17.57 16.22
C VAL A 52 -31.44 18.58 15.49
N ALA A 53 -32.73 18.65 15.83
CA ALA A 53 -33.68 19.59 15.22
C ALA A 53 -33.35 21.05 15.52
N ALA A 54 -32.76 21.32 16.69
CA ALA A 54 -32.28 22.65 17.09
C ALA A 54 -30.88 22.99 16.55
N GLY A 55 -30.24 22.08 15.80
CA GLY A 55 -28.87 22.25 15.31
C GLY A 55 -27.81 22.24 16.43
N GLN A 56 -28.17 21.77 17.62
CA GLN A 56 -27.26 21.67 18.76
C GLN A 56 -26.37 20.44 18.62
N LYS A 57 -25.06 20.67 18.65
CA LYS A 57 -24.02 19.64 18.60
C LYS A 57 -23.64 19.16 20.00
N THR A 58 -24.61 18.77 20.82
CA THR A 58 -24.40 18.43 22.23
C THR A 58 -24.88 17.03 22.56
N HIS A 59 -24.20 16.35 23.49
CA HIS A 59 -24.63 15.03 23.94
C HIS A 59 -25.84 15.13 24.91
N PRO A 60 -26.92 14.33 24.75
CA PRO A 60 -28.13 14.40 25.59
C PRO A 60 -27.85 14.26 27.08
N CYS A 61 -26.92 13.37 27.44
CA CYS A 61 -26.45 13.21 28.82
C CYS A 61 -25.57 14.32 29.37
N TYR A 62 -24.80 14.93 28.48
CA TYR A 62 -23.72 15.85 28.84
C TYR A 62 -23.88 17.08 27.96
N PRO A 63 -24.82 17.97 28.31
CA PRO A 63 -25.13 19.15 27.49
C PRO A 63 -23.92 20.08 27.30
N GLY A 64 -22.89 19.94 28.14
CA GLY A 64 -21.62 20.67 28.02
C GLY A 64 -20.60 20.05 27.06
N SER A 65 -20.82 18.83 26.54
CA SER A 65 -19.90 18.17 25.61
C SER A 65 -20.33 18.41 24.16
N GLN A 66 -19.42 18.96 23.35
CA GLN A 66 -19.67 19.17 21.92
C GLN A 66 -19.34 17.94 21.08
N ILE A 67 -20.24 17.57 20.15
CA ILE A 67 -20.07 16.49 19.17
C ILE A 67 -19.89 17.12 17.79
N VAL A 68 -18.70 17.03 17.22
CA VAL A 68 -18.39 17.62 15.90
C VAL A 68 -18.46 16.58 14.78
N SER A 69 -18.21 15.30 15.07
CA SER A 69 -18.27 14.16 14.13
C SER A 69 -18.63 12.85 14.83
N GLU A 70 -18.42 11.70 14.17
CA GLU A 70 -18.64 10.37 14.76
C GLU A 70 -17.84 10.23 16.08
N PRO A 71 -18.50 9.91 17.22
CA PRO A 71 -17.83 9.83 18.51
C PRO A 71 -16.63 8.88 18.52
N GLY A 72 -15.60 9.24 19.28
CA GLY A 72 -14.34 8.49 19.37
C GLY A 72 -13.24 9.06 18.49
N ILE A 73 -12.26 8.23 18.16
CA ILE A 73 -11.12 8.58 17.30
C ILE A 73 -11.48 8.40 15.82
N ASN A 74 -11.16 9.42 15.02
CA ASN A 74 -11.35 9.43 13.57
C ASN A 74 -10.01 9.60 12.87
N LEU A 75 -9.84 8.90 11.75
CA LEU A 75 -8.67 8.97 10.88
C LEU A 75 -9.12 9.51 9.51
N SER A 76 -8.25 10.25 8.82
CA SER A 76 -8.52 10.67 7.44
C SER A 76 -8.65 9.48 6.49
N ASP A 77 -7.93 8.40 6.76
CA ASP A 77 -7.79 7.24 5.89
C ASP A 77 -7.67 5.95 6.71
N ASN A 78 -8.09 4.84 6.12
CA ASN A 78 -7.92 3.48 6.66
C ASN A 78 -7.01 2.60 5.80
N PHE A 79 -6.61 3.09 4.63
CA PHE A 79 -5.74 2.42 3.69
C PHE A 79 -4.82 3.45 3.01
N VAL A 80 -3.53 3.13 2.90
CA VAL A 80 -2.52 3.99 2.28
C VAL A 80 -1.61 3.13 1.40
N THR A 81 -1.35 3.57 0.17
CA THR A 81 -0.31 2.99 -0.68
C THR A 81 0.89 3.93 -0.72
N LEU A 82 2.03 3.42 -0.30
CA LEU A 82 3.34 4.07 -0.40
C LEU A 82 4.21 3.30 -1.41
N THR A 83 5.32 3.91 -1.79
CA THR A 83 6.38 3.26 -2.55
C THR A 83 7.72 3.55 -1.88
N GLU A 84 8.65 2.62 -1.99
CA GLU A 84 10.06 2.79 -1.61
C GLU A 84 10.77 3.83 -2.48
N ALA A 85 10.17 4.18 -3.61
CA ALA A 85 10.62 5.26 -4.48
C ALA A 85 10.29 6.66 -3.96
N ARG A 86 10.81 7.69 -4.67
CA ARG A 86 10.42 9.11 -4.53
C ARG A 86 10.78 9.78 -3.20
N GLY A 87 11.69 9.20 -2.44
CA GLY A 87 12.29 9.84 -1.25
C GLY A 87 13.82 9.95 -1.36
N THR A 88 14.51 9.43 -0.36
CA THR A 88 15.97 9.36 -0.26
C THR A 88 16.45 7.93 -0.46
N SER A 89 17.76 7.68 -0.35
CA SER A 89 18.31 6.31 -0.44
C SER A 89 17.80 5.36 0.64
N SER A 90 17.22 5.85 1.73
CA SER A 90 16.72 5.03 2.85
C SER A 90 15.23 5.23 3.14
N ASN A 91 14.58 6.17 2.46
CA ASN A 91 13.17 6.48 2.68
C ASN A 91 12.47 6.62 1.33
N GLY A 92 11.30 6.03 1.19
CA GLY A 92 10.44 6.21 0.03
C GLY A 92 9.49 7.40 0.18
N SER A 93 8.31 7.25 -0.41
CA SER A 93 7.24 8.23 -0.34
C SER A 93 6.65 8.33 1.07
N SER A 94 6.08 9.50 1.37
CA SER A 94 5.40 9.77 2.63
C SER A 94 3.94 10.16 2.42
N TYR A 95 3.12 9.92 3.44
CA TYR A 95 1.71 10.29 3.50
C TYR A 95 1.37 10.89 4.87
N THR A 96 0.55 11.94 4.88
CA THR A 96 0.14 12.60 6.14
C THR A 96 -1.24 12.09 6.54
N VAL A 97 -1.31 11.42 7.69
CA VAL A 97 -2.58 10.98 8.27
C VAL A 97 -3.06 12.02 9.26
N GLN A 98 -4.32 12.41 9.14
CA GLN A 98 -4.97 13.29 10.11
C GLN A 98 -5.78 12.48 11.11
N VAL A 99 -5.68 12.85 12.38
CA VAL A 99 -6.33 12.22 13.52
C VAL A 99 -7.04 13.29 14.32
N PHE A 100 -8.30 13.06 14.66
CA PHE A 100 -9.10 13.97 15.47
C PHE A 100 -10.15 13.19 16.29
N LEU A 101 -10.66 13.82 17.35
CA LEU A 101 -11.76 13.27 18.13
C LEU A 101 -13.09 13.82 17.64
N GLY A 102 -14.14 12.99 17.63
CA GLY A 102 -15.49 13.44 17.29
C GLY A 102 -16.25 14.11 18.42
N THR A 103 -15.76 13.97 19.66
CA THR A 103 -16.39 14.52 20.87
C THR A 103 -15.33 15.10 21.81
N GLU A 104 -15.66 16.20 22.48
CA GLU A 104 -14.83 16.79 23.54
C GLU A 104 -14.58 15.80 24.69
N PRO A 105 -13.31 15.54 25.06
CA PRO A 105 -12.96 14.63 26.13
C PRO A 105 -12.97 15.30 27.51
N LYS A 106 -13.36 14.57 28.55
CA LYS A 106 -13.37 15.05 29.94
C LYS A 106 -11.99 15.04 30.59
N ASP A 107 -11.15 14.10 30.19
CA ASP A 107 -9.72 13.98 30.53
C ASP A 107 -8.92 13.83 29.25
N ASP A 108 -7.62 14.13 29.29
CA ASP A 108 -6.79 14.02 28.10
C ASP A 108 -6.80 12.60 27.51
N VAL A 109 -6.83 12.53 26.17
CA VAL A 109 -6.77 11.30 25.40
C VAL A 109 -5.41 11.22 24.74
N ASN A 110 -4.65 10.21 25.13
CA ASN A 110 -3.33 9.94 24.59
C ASN A 110 -3.43 8.82 23.54
N VAL A 111 -3.23 9.14 22.27
CA VAL A 111 -3.28 8.17 21.17
C VAL A 111 -1.86 7.72 20.83
N GLN A 112 -1.54 6.47 21.15
CA GLN A 112 -0.29 5.85 20.74
C GLN A 112 -0.38 5.37 19.29
N VAL A 113 0.62 5.69 18.47
CA VAL A 113 0.75 5.23 17.08
C VAL A 113 1.82 4.15 17.04
N ILE A 114 1.38 2.90 16.83
CA ILE A 114 2.21 1.70 16.86
C ILE A 114 2.36 1.17 15.44
N VAL A 115 3.60 1.09 14.96
CA VAL A 115 3.92 0.52 13.65
C VAL A 115 4.14 -0.98 13.79
N GLY A 116 3.42 -1.78 12.99
CA GLY A 116 3.54 -3.24 13.03
C GLY A 116 4.91 -3.77 12.57
N ASN A 117 5.54 -3.09 11.60
CA ASN A 117 6.90 -3.40 11.15
C ASN A 117 7.68 -2.11 10.83
N PRO A 118 8.61 -1.68 11.71
CA PRO A 118 9.38 -0.46 11.51
C PRO A 118 10.45 -0.57 10.41
N SER A 119 10.75 -1.78 9.93
CA SER A 119 11.63 -1.97 8.77
C SER A 119 10.95 -1.60 7.45
N TYR A 120 9.63 -1.49 7.42
CA TYR A 120 8.86 -1.15 6.21
C TYR A 120 8.36 0.30 6.23
N VAL A 121 8.04 0.81 7.42
CA VAL A 121 7.39 2.11 7.57
C VAL A 121 7.86 2.80 8.85
N LEU A 122 8.05 4.12 8.78
CA LEU A 122 8.34 4.99 9.92
C LEU A 122 7.21 5.99 10.12
N VAL A 123 7.00 6.44 11.36
CA VAL A 123 6.05 7.51 11.71
C VAL A 123 6.78 8.68 12.35
N SER A 124 6.41 9.92 11.99
CA SER A 124 7.04 11.13 12.54
C SER A 124 6.66 11.37 14.01
N GLN A 125 5.48 10.91 14.42
CA GLN A 125 4.98 11.00 15.79
C GLN A 125 4.34 9.68 16.19
N SER A 126 4.85 9.10 17.29
CA SER A 126 4.31 7.88 17.91
C SER A 126 3.25 8.16 18.97
N ASN A 127 2.95 9.43 19.25
CA ASN A 127 2.04 9.86 20.30
C ASN A 127 1.33 11.17 19.93
N LEU A 128 0.00 11.17 19.96
CA LEU A 128 -0.84 12.34 19.72
C LEU A 128 -1.69 12.63 20.98
N LEU A 129 -1.72 13.88 21.44
CA LEU A 129 -2.35 14.26 22.70
C LEU A 129 -3.55 15.16 22.46
N PHE A 130 -4.75 14.68 22.77
CA PHE A 130 -5.98 15.45 22.68
C PHE A 130 -6.47 15.86 24.07
N SER A 131 -6.80 17.12 24.21
CA SER A 131 -7.31 17.79 25.41
C SER A 131 -8.61 18.50 25.07
N LYS A 132 -9.31 19.05 26.06
CA LYS A 132 -10.48 19.91 25.87
C LYS A 132 -10.26 21.08 24.92
N SER A 133 -9.02 21.55 24.79
CA SER A 133 -8.70 22.74 23.98
C SER A 133 -8.41 22.44 22.50
N ASN A 134 -8.07 21.19 22.15
CA ASN A 134 -7.58 20.83 20.82
C ASN A 134 -8.18 19.52 20.26
N TRP A 135 -9.17 18.91 20.93
CA TRP A 135 -9.77 17.64 20.50
C TRP A 135 -10.38 17.66 19.10
N ASN A 136 -10.92 18.81 18.70
CA ASN A 136 -11.55 19.05 17.40
C ASN A 136 -10.57 19.61 16.35
N GLN A 137 -9.30 19.73 16.69
CA GLN A 137 -8.25 20.15 15.75
C GLN A 137 -7.58 18.89 15.19
N ASN A 138 -7.34 18.89 13.88
CA ASN A 138 -6.64 17.79 13.23
C ASN A 138 -5.19 17.78 13.69
N GLN A 139 -4.80 16.72 14.40
CA GLN A 139 -3.40 16.38 14.60
C GLN A 139 -2.95 15.45 13.50
N SER A 140 -1.66 15.42 13.22
CA SER A 140 -1.16 14.66 12.08
C SER A 140 0.13 13.92 12.41
N THR A 141 0.25 12.70 11.91
CA THR A 141 1.52 11.97 11.86
C THR A 141 1.84 11.66 10.40
N VAL A 142 3.12 11.80 10.04
CA VAL A 142 3.59 11.48 8.69
C VAL A 142 4.08 10.05 8.69
N ILE A 143 3.47 9.22 7.85
CA ILE A 143 3.88 7.86 7.56
C ILE A 143 4.87 7.91 6.40
N THR A 144 6.03 7.27 6.53
CA THR A 144 7.06 7.22 5.47
C THR A 144 7.46 5.78 5.20
N ALA A 145 7.45 5.36 3.94
CA ALA A 145 7.99 4.05 3.58
C ALA A 145 9.51 4.04 3.79
N VAL A 146 10.04 2.93 4.27
CA VAL A 146 11.49 2.70 4.27
C VAL A 146 11.87 2.21 2.89
N ASN A 147 12.95 2.75 2.33
CA ASN A 147 13.51 2.26 1.07
C ASN A 147 14.69 1.34 1.39
N ASP A 148 14.68 0.12 0.85
CA ASP A 148 15.80 -0.81 0.98
C ASP A 148 16.43 -1.13 -0.39
N THR A 149 17.26 -2.17 -0.44
CA THR A 149 17.93 -2.60 -1.69
C THR A 149 17.59 -4.04 -2.05
N VAL A 150 16.57 -4.61 -1.40
CA VAL A 150 16.21 -6.01 -1.45
C VAL A 150 14.98 -6.14 -2.32
N ILE A 151 15.18 -6.70 -3.52
CA ILE A 151 14.08 -7.06 -4.44
C ILE A 151 13.22 -8.18 -3.80
N ASN A 152 12.25 -7.77 -2.98
CA ASN A 152 11.37 -8.63 -2.19
C ASN A 152 9.91 -8.53 -2.65
N GLY A 153 9.61 -7.62 -3.57
CA GLY A 153 8.27 -7.33 -4.05
C GLY A 153 7.44 -6.54 -3.05
N ASN A 154 6.23 -6.18 -3.48
CA ASN A 154 5.33 -5.40 -2.64
C ASN A 154 5.01 -6.11 -1.33
N HIS A 155 4.95 -5.34 -0.25
CA HIS A 155 4.66 -5.84 1.07
C HIS A 155 3.64 -4.93 1.78
N SER A 156 3.11 -5.39 2.91
CA SER A 156 2.13 -4.63 3.68
C SER A 156 2.40 -4.69 5.17
N THR A 157 1.92 -3.66 5.87
CA THR A 157 1.98 -3.56 7.34
C THR A 157 0.76 -2.83 7.87
N LEU A 158 0.55 -2.92 9.17
CA LEU A 158 -0.52 -2.21 9.86
C LEU A 158 0.06 -1.13 10.77
N ILE A 159 -0.62 0.00 10.84
CA ILE A 159 -0.39 1.02 11.86
C ILE A 159 -1.61 1.06 12.76
N ARG A 160 -1.39 0.92 14.06
CA ARG A 160 -2.43 0.93 15.09
C ARG A 160 -2.43 2.26 15.82
N PHE A 161 -3.61 2.86 15.92
CA PHE A 161 -3.86 4.04 16.73
C PHE A 161 -4.61 3.59 17.98
N LEU A 162 -3.89 3.51 19.10
CA LEU A 162 -4.39 3.01 20.37
C LEU A 162 -4.64 4.17 21.34
N PRO A 163 -5.91 4.61 21.49
CA PRO A 163 -6.27 5.64 22.44
C PRO A 163 -6.21 5.13 23.88
N ASN A 164 -5.69 5.95 24.81
CA ASN A 164 -5.69 5.73 26.24
C ASN A 164 -6.20 6.99 26.97
N THR A 165 -7.16 6.83 27.87
CA THR A 165 -7.73 7.93 28.65
C THR A 165 -8.38 7.42 29.94
N ASN A 166 -8.56 8.31 30.91
CA ASN A 166 -9.38 8.07 32.09
C ASN A 166 -10.86 8.45 31.87
N ASP A 167 -11.18 9.12 30.75
CA ASP A 167 -12.55 9.45 30.40
C ASP A 167 -13.34 8.22 29.93
N THR A 168 -14.11 7.64 30.84
CA THR A 168 -14.97 6.48 30.57
C THR A 168 -16.23 6.83 29.77
N SER A 169 -16.49 8.11 29.49
CA SER A 169 -17.69 8.54 28.77
C SER A 169 -17.55 8.57 27.26
N ILE A 170 -16.34 8.37 26.72
CA ILE A 170 -16.10 8.26 25.27
C ILE A 170 -15.72 6.81 24.93
N PRO A 171 -16.47 6.12 24.06
CA PRO A 171 -16.08 4.81 23.57
C PRO A 171 -14.90 4.96 22.60
N LEU A 172 -13.69 4.76 23.11
CA LEU A 172 -12.47 4.81 22.33
C LEU A 172 -12.03 3.40 21.97
N ASN A 173 -12.14 3.07 20.69
CA ASN A 173 -11.63 1.82 20.13
C ASN A 173 -10.36 2.11 19.34
N GLU A 174 -9.49 1.10 19.24
CA GLU A 174 -8.34 1.20 18.35
C GLU A 174 -8.79 1.39 16.90
N LYS A 175 -7.97 2.11 16.14
CA LYS A 175 -8.13 2.26 14.70
C LYS A 175 -6.89 1.76 13.99
N LEU A 176 -7.09 1.26 12.78
CA LEU A 176 -6.05 0.65 11.98
C LEU A 176 -5.94 1.37 10.65
N ILE A 177 -4.71 1.52 10.18
CA ILE A 177 -4.42 1.83 8.78
C ILE A 177 -3.66 0.66 8.20
N GLN A 178 -4.17 0.11 7.10
CA GLN A 178 -3.41 -0.81 6.27
C GLN A 178 -2.51 -0.01 5.34
N VAL A 179 -1.21 -0.30 5.37
CA VAL A 179 -0.22 0.33 4.49
C VAL A 179 0.29 -0.73 3.52
N GLU A 180 0.15 -0.47 2.23
CA GLU A 180 0.82 -1.23 1.17
C GLU A 180 2.03 -0.45 0.68
N ILE A 181 3.15 -1.16 0.50
CA ILE A 181 4.41 -0.58 0.07
C ILE A 181 4.78 -1.24 -1.25
N VAL A 182 4.90 -0.41 -2.29
CA VAL A 182 5.33 -0.83 -3.62
C VAL A 182 6.85 -0.80 -3.70
N ASP A 183 7.43 -1.99 -3.90
CA ASP A 183 8.85 -2.20 -4.12
C ASP A 183 9.28 -1.52 -5.43
N ASN A 184 10.41 -0.80 -5.38
CA ASN A 184 10.95 -0.08 -6.52
C ASN A 184 12.30 -0.63 -7.02
N ASP A 185 12.68 -1.83 -6.61
CA ASP A 185 13.90 -2.48 -7.06
C ASP A 185 13.62 -3.53 -8.15
N LYS A 186 14.43 -3.52 -9.22
CA LYS A 186 14.32 -4.44 -10.36
C LYS A 186 15.69 -4.89 -10.86
N ILE A 187 15.72 -6.02 -11.58
CA ILE A 187 16.97 -6.47 -12.23
C ILE A 187 17.07 -5.97 -13.67
N LEU A 188 18.25 -5.47 -14.03
CA LEU A 188 18.69 -5.23 -15.40
C LEU A 188 19.97 -6.03 -15.68
N PHE A 189 19.96 -6.81 -16.77
CA PHE A 189 21.08 -7.68 -17.11
C PHE A 189 21.23 -7.82 -18.63
N PRO A 190 22.45 -8.06 -19.15
CA PRO A 190 22.61 -8.51 -20.52
C PRO A 190 22.35 -10.01 -20.63
N THR A 191 21.92 -10.48 -21.80
CA THR A 191 21.89 -11.92 -22.10
C THR A 191 23.29 -12.54 -21.97
N SER A 192 23.33 -13.83 -21.66
CA SER A 192 24.58 -14.60 -21.57
C SER A 192 25.09 -15.08 -22.94
N VAL A 193 24.21 -15.09 -23.94
CA VAL A 193 24.50 -15.52 -25.31
C VAL A 193 24.07 -14.42 -26.27
N GLY A 194 24.94 -14.10 -27.22
CA GLY A 194 24.67 -13.11 -28.26
C GLY A 194 23.62 -13.59 -29.26
N GLN A 195 22.85 -12.64 -29.77
CA GLN A 195 21.77 -12.81 -30.72
C GLN A 195 22.08 -12.05 -32.01
N THR A 196 21.64 -12.59 -33.14
CA THR A 196 21.57 -11.82 -34.38
C THR A 196 20.48 -10.75 -34.28
N GLY A 197 20.56 -9.69 -35.07
CA GLY A 197 19.58 -8.59 -35.05
C GLY A 197 18.18 -8.96 -35.58
N THR A 198 18.02 -10.19 -36.10
CA THR A 198 16.75 -10.74 -36.59
C THR A 198 16.00 -11.43 -35.45
N LEU A 199 15.55 -10.64 -34.49
CA LEU A 199 14.98 -11.13 -33.23
C LEU A 199 13.51 -11.60 -33.35
N GLY A 200 12.88 -11.43 -34.51
CA GLY A 200 11.43 -11.65 -34.66
C GLY A 200 10.61 -10.45 -34.15
N GLY A 201 11.17 -9.25 -34.26
CA GLY A 201 10.58 -8.03 -33.74
C GLY A 201 10.72 -7.88 -32.22
N VAL A 202 10.07 -6.86 -31.68
CA VAL A 202 10.08 -6.56 -30.22
C VAL A 202 9.58 -7.75 -29.40
N SER A 203 8.52 -8.44 -29.85
CA SER A 203 7.98 -9.61 -29.15
C SER A 203 8.96 -10.79 -29.11
N GLY A 204 9.72 -11.02 -30.17
CA GLY A 204 10.72 -12.09 -30.18
C GLY A 204 11.92 -11.75 -29.30
N ALA A 205 12.33 -10.47 -29.26
CA ALA A 205 13.34 -9.99 -28.32
C ALA A 205 12.91 -10.16 -26.85
N ASP A 206 11.64 -9.90 -26.52
CA ASP A 206 11.08 -10.19 -25.21
C ASP A 206 11.10 -11.69 -24.89
N GLY A 207 10.81 -12.56 -25.88
CA GLY A 207 10.92 -14.00 -25.74
C GLY A 207 12.35 -14.47 -25.38
N VAL A 208 13.37 -13.82 -25.95
CA VAL A 208 14.78 -14.08 -25.58
C VAL A 208 15.04 -13.67 -24.13
N CYS A 209 14.55 -12.50 -23.69
CA CYS A 209 14.73 -12.07 -22.31
C CYS A 209 13.97 -12.93 -21.30
N GLN A 210 12.74 -13.33 -21.63
CA GLN A 210 11.91 -14.17 -20.78
C GLN A 210 12.48 -15.58 -20.59
N SER A 211 13.16 -16.11 -21.61
CA SER A 211 13.81 -17.43 -21.56
C SER A 211 15.22 -17.42 -20.97
N ASN A 212 15.78 -16.23 -20.69
CA ASN A 212 17.11 -16.13 -20.13
C ASN A 212 17.16 -16.59 -18.66
N ALA A 213 18.20 -17.33 -18.28
CA ALA A 213 18.36 -17.85 -16.92
C ALA A 213 18.48 -16.76 -15.83
N ASN A 214 18.89 -15.54 -16.20
CA ASN A 214 18.95 -14.40 -15.28
C ASN A 214 17.60 -13.71 -15.09
N CYS A 215 16.57 -14.05 -15.88
CA CYS A 215 15.21 -13.60 -15.61
C CYS A 215 14.68 -14.31 -14.35
N PRO A 216 14.28 -13.60 -13.29
CA PRO A 216 13.87 -14.25 -12.06
C PRO A 216 12.63 -15.14 -12.25
N SER A 217 12.60 -16.29 -11.57
CA SER A 217 11.48 -17.22 -11.65
C SER A 217 10.16 -16.54 -11.25
N GLY A 218 9.11 -16.72 -12.07
CA GLY A 218 7.80 -16.10 -11.86
C GLY A 218 7.72 -14.61 -12.22
N LYS A 219 8.80 -14.01 -12.73
CA LYS A 219 8.82 -12.62 -13.21
C LYS A 219 8.76 -12.54 -14.73
N LEU A 220 8.35 -11.37 -15.21
CA LEU A 220 8.37 -11.03 -16.62
C LEU A 220 9.65 -10.24 -16.93
N CYS A 221 10.33 -10.58 -18.01
CA CYS A 221 11.49 -9.84 -18.49
C CYS A 221 11.31 -9.42 -19.94
N LYS A 222 11.59 -8.15 -20.24
CA LYS A 222 11.47 -7.57 -21.57
C LYS A 222 12.80 -7.01 -22.06
N ALA A 223 13.00 -7.00 -23.37
CA ALA A 223 14.21 -6.46 -23.99
C ALA A 223 14.19 -4.92 -24.01
N MET A 224 15.27 -4.28 -23.56
CA MET A 224 15.45 -2.83 -23.67
C MET A 224 16.00 -2.49 -25.05
N LEU A 225 15.10 -2.27 -26.00
CA LEU A 225 15.42 -1.83 -27.35
C LEU A 225 14.37 -0.87 -27.92
N GLY A 226 14.79 -0.06 -28.90
CA GLY A 226 13.94 0.83 -29.68
C GLY A 226 13.54 0.18 -30.99
N ASP A 227 12.32 0.43 -31.43
CA ASP A 227 11.80 0.04 -32.75
C ASP A 227 11.32 1.29 -33.47
N SER A 228 12.07 1.72 -34.48
CA SER A 228 11.80 2.90 -35.31
C SER A 228 10.87 2.61 -36.48
N ILE A 229 10.71 1.34 -36.85
CA ILE A 229 9.90 0.93 -38.02
C ILE A 229 8.44 0.75 -37.64
N ASN A 230 8.15 -0.14 -36.68
CA ASN A 230 6.77 -0.45 -36.30
C ASN A 230 6.32 0.32 -35.05
N LEU A 231 7.25 1.01 -34.38
CA LEU A 231 7.01 1.80 -33.16
C LEU A 231 6.38 0.98 -32.02
N PHE A 232 6.69 -0.31 -31.92
CA PHE A 232 6.19 -1.14 -30.81
C PHE A 232 6.91 -0.88 -29.49
N ARG A 233 8.11 -0.31 -29.50
CA ARG A 233 8.84 0.09 -28.30
C ARG A 233 9.61 1.39 -28.48
N ARG A 234 9.45 2.32 -27.54
CA ARG A 234 10.11 3.63 -27.56
C ARG A 234 10.25 4.23 -26.16
N ALA A 235 11.42 4.75 -25.85
CA ALA A 235 11.70 5.45 -24.59
C ALA A 235 11.36 6.94 -24.63
N SER A 236 11.57 7.60 -25.76
CA SER A 236 11.32 9.03 -25.92
C SER A 236 11.12 9.42 -27.39
N VAL A 237 10.28 10.42 -27.64
CA VAL A 237 10.18 11.09 -28.94
C VAL A 237 11.22 12.20 -29.03
N THR A 238 11.29 13.04 -27.99
CA THR A 238 12.21 14.16 -27.87
C THR A 238 13.43 13.74 -27.04
N ALA A 239 14.62 14.21 -27.43
CA ALA A 239 15.88 13.86 -26.77
C ALA A 239 15.85 14.11 -25.25
N ASN A 240 16.08 13.06 -24.45
CA ASN A 240 16.18 13.07 -22.98
C ASN A 240 14.91 13.52 -22.23
N VAL A 241 13.74 13.54 -22.86
CA VAL A 241 12.50 14.04 -22.22
C VAL A 241 11.66 12.91 -21.60
N GLY A 242 11.69 11.70 -22.17
CA GLY A 242 10.82 10.60 -21.77
C GLY A 242 9.37 10.74 -22.26
N ASP A 243 9.13 11.56 -23.30
CA ASP A 243 7.81 11.83 -23.86
C ASP A 243 7.39 10.77 -24.89
N GLY A 244 6.09 10.47 -24.95
CA GLY A 244 5.54 9.57 -25.95
C GLY A 244 6.08 8.14 -25.87
N GLN A 245 6.31 7.62 -24.66
CA GLN A 245 6.73 6.23 -24.44
C GLN A 245 5.72 5.23 -25.02
N ILE A 246 6.24 4.15 -25.61
CA ILE A 246 5.43 3.01 -26.09
C ILE A 246 6.07 1.75 -25.53
N ASP A 247 5.28 0.95 -24.78
CA ASP A 247 5.69 -0.28 -24.10
C ASP A 247 7.13 -0.22 -23.54
N TRP A 248 7.45 0.91 -22.88
CA TRP A 248 8.79 1.16 -22.39
C TRP A 248 9.08 0.30 -21.16
N VAL A 249 10.28 -0.28 -21.13
CA VAL A 249 10.63 -1.36 -20.21
C VAL A 249 11.11 -0.87 -18.86
N LEU A 250 11.66 0.34 -18.78
CA LEU A 250 12.04 0.94 -17.51
C LEU A 250 10.81 1.59 -16.86
N LYS A 251 10.76 1.57 -15.52
CA LYS A 251 9.69 2.16 -14.71
C LYS A 251 10.18 3.44 -14.04
N PRO A 252 9.29 4.37 -13.66
CA PRO A 252 9.71 5.66 -13.11
C PRO A 252 10.12 5.55 -11.64
N ASN A 253 11.22 6.20 -11.26
CA ASN A 253 11.78 6.19 -9.90
C ASN A 253 12.14 4.77 -9.39
N THR A 254 12.61 3.91 -10.29
CA THR A 254 12.90 2.50 -10.02
C THR A 254 14.41 2.29 -10.06
N SER A 255 14.93 1.60 -9.06
CA SER A 255 16.35 1.22 -8.96
C SER A 255 16.57 -0.09 -9.70
N TYR A 256 17.58 -0.10 -10.56
CA TYR A 256 17.94 -1.28 -11.34
C TYR A 256 19.28 -1.83 -10.88
N TYR A 257 19.30 -3.10 -10.49
CA TYR A 257 20.47 -3.81 -10.02
C TYR A 257 20.90 -4.89 -11.00
N ARG A 258 22.18 -5.30 -10.93
CA ARG A 258 22.65 -6.51 -11.59
C ARG A 258 22.02 -7.76 -10.93
N PRO A 259 22.14 -8.95 -11.56
CA PRO A 259 21.58 -10.19 -11.01
C PRO A 259 22.03 -10.57 -9.59
N ASN A 260 23.14 -10.01 -9.08
CA ASN A 260 23.59 -10.21 -7.70
C ASN A 260 22.75 -9.45 -6.65
N ARG A 261 21.82 -8.57 -7.09
CA ARG A 261 20.88 -7.81 -6.25
C ARG A 261 21.54 -6.82 -5.28
N THR A 262 22.82 -6.51 -5.46
CA THR A 262 23.55 -5.55 -4.62
C THR A 262 24.24 -4.47 -5.44
N ASP A 263 24.62 -4.79 -6.68
CA ASP A 263 25.27 -3.83 -7.58
C ASP A 263 24.21 -2.93 -8.24
N LEU A 264 24.04 -1.72 -7.70
CA LEU A 264 23.16 -0.71 -8.30
C LEU A 264 23.75 -0.21 -9.63
N ILE A 265 23.01 -0.41 -10.72
CA ILE A 265 23.34 0.15 -12.04
C ILE A 265 22.96 1.63 -12.05
N ALA A 266 21.68 1.94 -11.84
CA ALA A 266 21.15 3.29 -11.73
C ALA A 266 19.69 3.28 -11.23
N THR A 267 19.22 4.44 -10.76
CA THR A 267 17.81 4.70 -10.50
C THR A 267 17.27 5.59 -11.62
N THR A 268 16.11 5.25 -12.16
CA THR A 268 15.45 6.07 -13.18
C THR A 268 14.85 7.34 -12.58
N ASN A 269 14.71 8.38 -13.41
CA ASN A 269 13.95 9.57 -13.04
C ASN A 269 12.42 9.30 -13.08
N ASN A 270 11.63 10.33 -12.83
CA ASN A 270 10.17 10.26 -12.83
C ASN A 270 9.54 9.97 -14.22
N VAL A 271 10.32 10.02 -15.29
CA VAL A 271 9.92 9.69 -16.68
C VAL A 271 10.56 8.39 -17.17
N SER A 272 11.04 7.54 -16.25
CA SER A 272 11.54 6.19 -16.57
C SER A 272 12.82 6.15 -17.41
N LEU A 273 13.68 7.16 -17.33
CA LEU A 273 14.97 7.19 -18.02
C LEU A 273 16.12 7.19 -17.00
N PHE A 274 17.24 6.53 -17.31
CA PHE A 274 18.48 6.75 -16.56
C PHE A 274 19.06 8.14 -16.85
N THR A 275 19.59 8.77 -15.80
CA THR A 275 20.44 9.95 -15.94
C THR A 275 21.89 9.47 -15.93
N PHE A 276 22.65 9.82 -16.97
CA PHE A 276 24.05 9.42 -17.07
C PHE A 276 24.96 10.40 -16.32
N ASN A 277 26.07 9.95 -15.73
CA ASN A 277 26.60 8.58 -15.78
C ASN A 277 25.86 7.61 -14.83
N LEU A 278 25.82 6.33 -15.21
CA LEU A 278 25.34 5.24 -14.36
C LEU A 278 26.27 5.06 -13.15
N SER A 279 25.73 4.59 -12.02
CA SER A 279 26.50 4.23 -10.83
C SER A 279 27.46 3.07 -11.14
N LEU A 280 26.95 2.05 -11.82
CA LEU A 280 27.73 0.95 -12.37
C LEU A 280 27.28 0.68 -13.81
N ALA A 281 28.20 0.18 -14.64
CA ALA A 281 27.83 -0.36 -15.94
C ALA A 281 26.88 -1.55 -15.80
N VAL A 282 26.07 -1.84 -16.83
CA VAL A 282 25.10 -2.95 -16.78
C VAL A 282 25.78 -4.31 -16.57
N SER A 283 27.01 -4.47 -17.06
CA SER A 283 27.88 -5.61 -16.81
C SER A 283 29.24 -5.17 -16.25
N GLY A 284 29.90 -6.06 -15.51
CA GLY A 284 31.30 -5.88 -15.09
C GLY A 284 32.30 -6.08 -16.24
N THR A 285 31.86 -6.62 -17.37
CA THR A 285 32.67 -6.81 -18.59
C THR A 285 32.05 -6.09 -19.77
N SER A 286 32.91 -5.55 -20.64
CA SER A 286 32.48 -4.90 -21.89
C SER A 286 32.10 -5.95 -22.92
N SER A 287 30.95 -5.76 -23.55
CA SER A 287 30.42 -6.52 -24.66
C SER A 287 29.43 -5.64 -25.42
N THR A 288 29.25 -5.90 -26.69
CA THR A 288 28.31 -5.16 -27.54
C THR A 288 26.89 -5.70 -27.37
N THR A 289 25.92 -4.82 -27.23
CA THR A 289 24.50 -5.16 -27.02
C THR A 289 23.59 -4.44 -28.00
N TRP A 290 22.55 -5.09 -28.47
CA TRP A 290 21.52 -4.46 -29.30
C TRP A 290 20.65 -3.54 -28.47
N THR A 291 20.42 -2.33 -28.97
CA THR A 291 19.51 -1.37 -28.34
C THR A 291 18.65 -0.64 -29.35
N GLY A 292 19.14 -0.29 -30.55
CA GLY A 292 18.40 0.56 -31.49
C GLY A 292 18.03 1.93 -30.90
N ILE A 293 18.77 2.41 -29.90
CA ILE A 293 18.48 3.64 -29.16
C ILE A 293 19.68 4.57 -29.23
N ASN A 294 19.44 5.85 -29.52
CA ASN A 294 20.46 6.89 -29.50
C ASN A 294 20.92 7.19 -28.05
N PRO A 295 22.14 7.75 -27.86
CA PRO A 295 22.63 8.24 -26.57
C PRO A 295 21.70 9.21 -25.81
N ASN A 296 20.64 9.72 -26.46
CA ASN A 296 19.67 10.66 -25.93
C ASN A 296 18.24 10.07 -25.80
N TRP A 297 18.13 8.73 -25.74
CA TRP A 297 16.87 7.98 -25.55
C TRP A 297 15.87 7.97 -26.71
N THR A 298 16.15 8.62 -27.86
CA THR A 298 15.28 8.48 -29.04
C THR A 298 15.61 7.19 -29.79
N ASN A 299 14.62 6.61 -30.48
CA ASN A 299 14.87 5.44 -31.33
C ASN A 299 15.83 5.82 -32.47
N ASN A 300 16.78 4.95 -32.77
CA ASN A 300 17.67 5.05 -33.91
C ASN A 300 17.03 4.36 -35.12
N GLY A 301 17.25 4.88 -36.34
CA GLY A 301 16.75 4.26 -37.57
C GLY A 301 17.44 2.94 -37.96
N ASN A 302 18.56 2.60 -37.33
CA ASN A 302 19.24 1.32 -37.50
C ASN A 302 18.77 0.36 -36.41
N ASP A 303 17.71 -0.38 -36.69
CA ASP A 303 17.12 -1.37 -35.79
C ASP A 303 16.88 -2.71 -36.49
N CYS A 304 17.70 -3.05 -37.50
CA CYS A 304 17.53 -4.27 -38.29
C CYS A 304 16.15 -4.39 -38.96
N THR A 305 15.61 -3.26 -39.40
CA THR A 305 14.27 -3.12 -39.99
C THR A 305 13.20 -3.63 -39.00
N GLY A 306 13.14 -2.99 -37.82
CA GLY A 306 12.25 -3.39 -36.74
C GLY A 306 12.58 -4.79 -36.18
N TRP A 307 13.85 -5.17 -36.20
CA TRP A 307 14.41 -6.42 -35.69
C TRP A 307 13.92 -7.68 -36.41
N THR A 308 13.69 -7.58 -37.73
CA THR A 308 13.11 -8.68 -38.53
C THR A 308 13.93 -9.08 -39.75
N VAL A 309 14.96 -8.31 -40.12
CA VAL A 309 15.68 -8.52 -41.38
C VAL A 309 17.18 -8.75 -41.14
N THR A 310 17.75 -9.69 -41.89
CA THR A 310 19.21 -9.93 -41.97
C THR A 310 19.85 -9.04 -43.04
N GLY A 311 21.14 -8.71 -42.91
CA GLY A 311 21.89 -7.97 -43.94
C GLY A 311 21.68 -6.45 -43.95
N THR A 312 20.94 -5.90 -42.99
CA THR A 312 20.88 -4.46 -42.71
C THR A 312 21.77 -4.11 -41.51
N SER A 313 21.58 -2.92 -40.95
CA SER A 313 22.33 -2.40 -39.82
C SER A 313 21.45 -2.24 -38.58
N GLY A 314 22.02 -2.52 -37.42
CA GLY A 314 21.42 -2.27 -36.11
C GLY A 314 22.35 -1.38 -35.27
N TYR A 315 21.77 -0.60 -34.36
CA TYR A 315 22.51 0.24 -33.44
C TYR A 315 22.69 -0.46 -32.09
N GLY A 316 23.88 -0.35 -31.51
CA GLY A 316 24.23 -1.07 -30.29
C GLY A 316 25.02 -0.24 -29.28
N GLY A 317 24.86 -0.63 -28.02
CA GLY A 317 25.54 -0.09 -26.85
C GLY A 317 26.68 -0.98 -26.35
N ASP A 318 27.40 -0.51 -25.33
CA ASP A 318 28.44 -1.26 -24.62
C ASP A 318 28.01 -1.59 -23.19
N THR A 319 27.89 -2.88 -22.87
CA THR A 319 27.47 -3.38 -21.55
C THR A 319 28.41 -2.98 -20.41
N GLY A 320 29.67 -2.69 -20.73
CA GLY A 320 30.69 -2.28 -19.76
C GLY A 320 30.83 -0.77 -19.58
N SER A 321 30.06 0.04 -20.33
CA SER A 321 30.10 1.50 -20.19
C SER A 321 29.14 1.98 -19.10
N ASN A 322 29.56 2.99 -18.35
CA ASN A 322 28.69 3.75 -17.44
C ASN A 322 28.27 5.11 -18.03
N THR A 323 28.67 5.41 -19.26
CA THR A 323 28.29 6.63 -19.99
C THR A 323 27.14 6.33 -20.95
N THR A 324 26.67 7.33 -21.71
CA THR A 324 25.61 7.15 -22.71
C THR A 324 25.95 6.11 -23.79
N SER A 325 27.22 5.73 -23.94
CA SER A 325 27.63 4.60 -24.79
C SER A 325 27.02 3.27 -24.36
N ALA A 326 26.53 3.15 -23.12
CA ALA A 326 25.73 2.02 -22.68
C ALA A 326 24.44 1.88 -23.49
N LEU A 327 23.84 2.98 -23.93
CA LEU A 327 22.65 2.98 -24.79
C LEU A 327 23.01 2.78 -26.25
N GLY A 328 24.04 3.46 -26.74
CA GLY A 328 24.40 3.40 -28.15
C GLY A 328 25.74 4.06 -28.42
N PHE A 329 26.58 3.42 -29.21
CA PHE A 329 27.89 3.97 -29.59
C PHE A 329 28.28 3.69 -31.03
N ASN A 330 27.82 2.58 -31.61
CA ASN A 330 28.18 2.22 -32.98
C ASN A 330 27.08 1.40 -33.66
N THR A 331 27.21 1.29 -34.97
CA THR A 331 26.34 0.51 -35.84
C THR A 331 27.02 -0.81 -36.19
N PHE A 332 26.26 -1.90 -36.20
CA PHE A 332 26.72 -3.25 -36.48
C PHE A 332 25.84 -3.90 -37.55
N GLY A 333 26.39 -4.85 -38.30
CA GLY A 333 25.59 -5.65 -39.22
C GLY A 333 24.62 -6.56 -38.46
N CYS A 334 23.39 -6.71 -38.94
CA CYS A 334 22.37 -7.52 -38.25
C CYS A 334 22.69 -9.02 -38.21
N THR A 335 23.72 -9.48 -38.94
CA THR A 335 24.28 -10.83 -38.84
C THR A 335 25.25 -11.01 -37.66
N SER A 336 25.68 -9.92 -37.03
CA SER A 336 26.56 -9.95 -35.86
C SER A 336 25.82 -10.49 -34.63
N SER A 337 26.55 -11.21 -33.79
CA SER A 337 26.03 -11.76 -32.53
C SER A 337 26.34 -10.79 -31.38
N LEU A 338 25.32 -10.08 -30.89
CA LEU A 338 25.42 -9.11 -29.80
C LEU A 338 24.48 -9.50 -28.66
N MET A 339 24.80 -9.10 -27.44
CA MET A 339 23.92 -9.33 -26.30
C MET A 339 22.62 -8.52 -26.42
N LEU A 340 21.64 -8.81 -25.55
CA LEU A 340 20.46 -7.97 -25.35
C LEU A 340 20.38 -7.55 -23.90
N TYR A 341 20.01 -6.29 -23.66
CA TYR A 341 19.61 -5.89 -22.32
C TYR A 341 18.19 -6.39 -22.03
N CYS A 342 18.05 -7.03 -20.89
CA CYS A 342 16.80 -7.57 -20.38
C CYS A 342 16.47 -6.91 -19.04
N VAL A 343 15.22 -6.50 -18.90
CA VAL A 343 14.71 -5.69 -17.80
C VAL A 343 13.54 -6.43 -17.16
N GLU A 344 13.66 -6.73 -15.87
CA GLU A 344 12.54 -7.20 -15.05
C GLU A 344 11.40 -6.17 -15.07
N GLN A 345 10.15 -6.63 -15.18
CA GLN A 345 8.96 -5.76 -15.27
C GLN A 345 8.30 -5.48 -13.93
#